data_AF-A0A1G0K0R4-F1
#
_entry.id   AF-A0A1G0K0R4-F1
#
_cell.length_a   1.000
_cell.length_b   1.000
_cell.length_c   1.000
_cell.angle_alpha   90.00
_cell.angle_beta   90.00
_cell.angle_gamma   90.00
#
_symmetry.space_group_name_H-M   'P 1'
#
loop_
_entity.id
_entity.type
_entity.pdbx_description
1 polymer ?
#
loop_
_entity_poly.entity_id
_entity_poly.type
_entity_poly.pdbx_seq_one_letter_code
_entity_poly.pdbx_strand_id
1 'polypeptide(L)'
;MKFWPNRTNNRSNERMNSFLQCNPSGSRRRHFKALAGLMVANGLLLTVAQVAAVGYWNGQQIMQEVYHRHHEFPFVYEEHSLVIVDKEGQRDTRQARRYSRIEENGEMKLLYVFETPPEVKGVTMFAQRDPQGKTTSTIYLPALGAKFLESTGTGSGGNLIGTDFAMADLTDENLDEYEYERVEDEKIGAVEYFVIDVYTLPDQSDLRQRLRRHYVQRDNYFITRTDHFDRQGLLNKRQSFHDLKKIDEDMWRADTILMDEKKQKHRSLIKISRRVFSEDYVPASMFSKEWILASYPPLDPAAAASTSTTEADPAGEDVPDENNQTTEPVTP
;
A
#
# COMPACT_ATOMS: atom_id res chain seq x y z
N MET A 1 16.57 -26.05 -8.52
CA MET A 1 17.55 -26.38 -9.59
C MET A 1 17.77 -25.14 -10.46
N LYS A 2 18.91 -25.03 -11.16
CA LYS A 2 19.31 -23.82 -11.92
C LYS A 2 18.72 -23.83 -13.35
N PHE A 3 18.31 -22.67 -13.88
CA PHE A 3 19.03 -21.90 -14.92
C PHE A 3 18.13 -20.92 -15.71
N TRP A 4 18.62 -19.70 -15.91
CA TRP A 4 18.25 -18.79 -17.00
C TRP A 4 18.77 -19.32 -18.36
N PRO A 5 18.10 -19.04 -19.49
CA PRO A 5 18.72 -19.07 -20.82
C PRO A 5 19.50 -17.77 -21.10
N ASN A 6 20.54 -17.87 -21.92
CA ASN A 6 21.59 -16.86 -22.07
C ASN A 6 21.51 -16.13 -23.42
N ARG A 7 22.09 -14.93 -23.52
CA ARG A 7 22.28 -14.22 -24.80
C ARG A 7 23.18 -15.05 -25.73
N THR A 8 22.92 -15.01 -27.03
CA THR A 8 23.94 -15.30 -28.05
C THR A 8 24.13 -14.09 -28.96
N ASN A 9 25.39 -13.83 -29.27
CA ASN A 9 25.87 -12.76 -30.13
C ASN A 9 26.28 -13.40 -31.47
N ASN A 10 25.97 -12.80 -32.61
CA ASN A 10 26.42 -13.32 -33.91
C ASN A 10 26.95 -12.20 -34.82
N ARG A 11 28.10 -12.44 -35.45
CA ARG A 11 28.85 -11.50 -36.29
C ARG A 11 29.64 -12.30 -37.34
N SER A 12 30.00 -11.67 -38.46
CA SER A 12 30.58 -12.28 -39.70
C SER A 12 29.56 -13.07 -40.53
N ASN A 13 29.55 -13.12 -41.87
CA ASN A 13 30.37 -12.51 -42.96
C ASN A 13 29.50 -12.54 -44.28
N GLU A 14 29.86 -12.05 -45.49
CA GLU A 14 31.11 -11.53 -46.08
C GLU A 14 30.89 -10.65 -47.34
N ARG A 15 31.78 -9.65 -47.57
CA ARG A 15 32.39 -9.22 -48.87
C ARG A 15 31.63 -8.53 -50.05
N MET A 16 32.48 -7.81 -50.82
CA MET A 16 32.37 -7.27 -52.19
C MET A 16 31.49 -6.00 -52.39
N ASN A 17 31.88 -4.98 -53.17
CA ASN A 17 33.00 -4.86 -54.12
C ASN A 17 33.68 -3.47 -54.16
N SER A 18 34.82 -3.41 -54.85
CA SER A 18 35.69 -2.25 -55.09
C SER A 18 35.08 -1.13 -55.96
N PHE A 19 35.69 0.09 -55.93
CA PHE A 19 36.35 0.73 -57.09
C PHE A 19 37.04 2.07 -56.70
N LEU A 20 38.33 2.24 -57.09
CA LEU A 20 39.08 3.45 -57.55
C LEU A 20 38.88 4.85 -56.88
N GLN A 21 39.85 5.79 -56.75
CA GLN A 21 41.28 5.87 -57.11
C GLN A 21 41.99 7.10 -56.45
N CYS A 22 43.33 7.08 -56.45
CA CYS A 22 44.28 8.22 -56.48
C CYS A 22 44.28 9.35 -55.40
N ASN A 23 45.34 9.31 -54.58
CA ASN A 23 46.13 10.48 -54.16
C ASN A 23 47.08 10.86 -55.35
N PRO A 24 47.66 12.09 -55.50
CA PRO A 24 48.79 12.50 -54.63
C PRO A 24 49.06 14.02 -54.44
N SER A 25 49.68 14.35 -53.28
CA SER A 25 50.77 15.34 -53.11
C SER A 25 50.53 16.85 -53.32
N GLY A 26 51.23 17.69 -52.55
CA GLY A 26 51.29 19.14 -52.83
C GLY A 26 51.77 20.01 -51.65
N SER A 27 53.05 19.96 -51.27
CA SER A 27 53.60 20.83 -50.23
C SER A 27 53.66 22.31 -50.65
N ARG A 28 53.47 23.24 -49.71
CA ARG A 28 54.33 24.45 -49.60
C ARG A 28 54.22 25.15 -48.24
N ARG A 29 55.38 25.33 -47.59
CA ARG A 29 55.55 26.27 -46.47
C ARG A 29 55.48 27.71 -46.99
N ARG A 30 55.03 28.64 -46.15
CA ARG A 30 55.59 30.00 -46.05
C ARG A 30 55.27 30.60 -44.69
N HIS A 31 56.30 31.08 -44.00
CA HIS A 31 56.14 31.87 -42.78
C HIS A 31 55.67 33.28 -43.14
N PHE A 32 54.77 33.85 -42.35
CA PHE A 32 54.66 35.30 -42.22
C PHE A 32 54.68 35.66 -40.73
N LYS A 33 55.40 36.73 -40.40
CA LYS A 33 55.63 37.18 -39.01
C LYS A 33 54.54 38.16 -38.59
N ALA A 34 54.22 38.10 -37.29
CA ALA A 34 53.87 39.21 -36.41
C ALA A 34 52.89 40.30 -36.91
N LEU A 35 51.77 40.42 -36.20
CA LEU A 35 51.38 41.70 -35.62
C LEU A 35 50.54 41.47 -34.36
N ALA A 36 51.05 41.91 -33.21
CA ALA A 36 50.29 41.92 -31.97
C ALA A 36 49.34 43.13 -31.99
N GLY A 37 48.04 42.86 -32.12
CA GLY A 37 46.98 43.86 -32.05
C GLY A 37 46.14 43.66 -30.80
N LEU A 38 46.41 44.44 -29.75
CA LEU A 38 45.64 44.43 -28.52
C LEU A 38 44.29 45.13 -28.75
N MET A 39 43.27 44.39 -29.20
CA MET A 39 41.88 44.85 -29.13
C MET A 39 41.22 44.31 -27.85
N VAL A 40 41.02 45.20 -26.89
CA VAL A 40 40.14 44.97 -25.73
C VAL A 40 38.70 44.98 -26.22
N ALA A 41 38.24 43.86 -26.75
CA ALA A 41 36.82 43.61 -26.97
C ALA A 41 36.20 43.20 -25.63
N ASN A 42 35.50 44.14 -24.98
CA ASN A 42 34.58 43.83 -23.88
C ASN A 42 33.38 43.04 -24.45
N GLY A 43 33.62 41.77 -24.76
CA GLY A 43 32.57 40.79 -25.03
C GLY A 43 31.83 40.51 -23.73
N LEU A 44 30.75 41.26 -23.51
CA LEU A 44 29.81 41.02 -22.43
C LEU A 44 29.30 39.58 -22.56
N LEU A 45 29.86 38.65 -21.79
CA LEU A 45 29.30 37.30 -21.70
C LEU A 45 27.92 37.42 -21.06
N LEU A 46 26.89 37.43 -21.90
CA LEU A 46 25.58 36.94 -21.51
C LEU A 46 25.74 35.45 -21.19
N THR A 47 26.11 35.15 -19.94
CA THR A 47 25.80 33.86 -19.34
C THR A 47 24.30 33.78 -19.22
N VAL A 48 23.65 33.38 -20.32
CA VAL A 48 22.27 32.88 -20.28
C VAL A 48 22.32 31.69 -19.34
N ALA A 49 21.91 31.91 -18.10
CA ALA A 49 21.68 30.84 -17.16
C ALA A 49 20.54 30.01 -17.75
N GLN A 50 20.90 28.94 -18.47
CA GLN A 50 20.01 27.83 -18.74
C GLN A 50 19.72 27.16 -17.41
N VAL A 51 18.83 27.79 -16.64
CA VAL A 51 17.98 27.08 -15.71
C VAL A 51 17.20 26.13 -16.60
N ALA A 52 17.73 24.91 -16.75
CA ALA A 52 16.98 23.83 -17.32
C ALA A 52 15.68 23.78 -16.51
N ALA A 53 14.54 23.93 -17.19
CA ALA A 53 13.26 23.67 -16.57
C ALA A 53 13.24 22.17 -16.25
N VAL A 54 13.74 21.82 -15.06
CA VAL A 54 13.53 20.51 -14.44
C VAL A 54 12.02 20.37 -14.42
N GLY A 55 11.50 19.52 -15.30
CA GLY A 55 10.08 19.51 -15.61
C GLY A 55 9.28 19.38 -14.33
N TYR A 56 8.41 20.34 -14.06
CA TYR A 56 7.52 20.25 -12.91
C TYR A 56 6.47 19.19 -13.23
N TRP A 57 6.69 17.98 -12.74
CA TRP A 57 5.73 16.89 -12.92
C TRP A 57 4.41 17.25 -12.22
N ASN A 58 3.30 17.06 -12.93
CA ASN A 58 1.97 17.26 -12.36
C ASN A 58 1.56 16.04 -11.50
N GLY A 59 0.39 16.12 -10.85
CA GLY A 59 -0.11 15.05 -9.98
C GLY A 59 -0.28 13.72 -10.71
N GLN A 60 -0.86 13.75 -11.92
CA GLN A 60 -1.03 12.56 -12.76
C GLN A 60 0.30 11.85 -13.05
N GLN A 61 1.32 12.60 -13.46
CA GLN A 61 2.64 12.05 -13.81
C GLN A 61 3.34 11.42 -12.60
N ILE A 62 3.21 12.02 -11.42
CA ILE A 62 3.76 11.47 -10.18
C ILE A 62 3.02 10.18 -9.79
N MET A 63 1.69 10.16 -9.89
CA MET A 63 0.90 8.97 -9.57
C MET A 63 1.07 7.83 -10.59
N GLN A 64 1.29 8.15 -11.86
CA GLN A 64 1.71 7.17 -12.88
C GLN A 64 3.07 6.54 -12.54
N GLU A 65 4.02 7.30 -12.01
CA GLU A 65 5.32 6.78 -11.57
C GLU A 65 5.22 5.97 -10.26
N VAL A 66 4.37 6.39 -9.32
CA VAL A 66 4.01 5.60 -8.13
C VAL A 66 3.49 4.23 -8.56
N TYR A 67 2.50 4.21 -9.47
CA TYR A 67 1.92 2.97 -9.98
C TYR A 67 2.97 2.13 -10.74
N HIS A 68 3.73 2.73 -11.65
CA HIS A 68 4.77 2.03 -12.41
C HIS A 68 5.78 1.32 -11.48
N ARG A 69 6.26 1.98 -10.43
CA ARG A 69 7.23 1.39 -9.48
C ARG A 69 6.60 0.47 -8.43
N HIS A 70 5.34 0.65 -8.07
CA HIS A 70 4.75 0.03 -6.88
C HIS A 70 3.46 -0.75 -7.10
N HIS A 71 3.01 -0.92 -8.34
CA HIS A 71 1.88 -1.80 -8.69
C HIS A 71 1.96 -3.17 -7.99
N GLU A 72 0.81 -3.69 -7.61
CA GLU A 72 0.65 -4.95 -6.91
C GLU A 72 1.21 -6.12 -7.73
N PHE A 73 2.01 -6.97 -7.08
CA PHE A 73 2.53 -8.19 -7.71
C PHE A 73 1.36 -9.11 -8.08
N PRO A 74 1.40 -9.84 -9.21
CA PRO A 74 0.27 -10.68 -9.63
C PRO A 74 -0.17 -11.75 -8.63
N PHE A 75 0.74 -12.20 -7.76
CA PHE A 75 0.49 -13.26 -6.79
C PHE A 75 1.09 -12.87 -5.44
N VAL A 76 0.26 -12.54 -4.44
CA VAL A 76 0.73 -12.10 -3.12
C VAL A 76 0.03 -12.87 -2.00
N TYR A 77 0.82 -13.51 -1.14
CA TYR A 77 0.36 -14.06 0.14
C TYR A 77 1.00 -13.30 1.31
N GLU A 78 0.19 -12.92 2.29
CA GLU A 78 0.63 -12.20 3.49
C GLU A 78 0.01 -12.78 4.77
N GLU A 79 0.81 -12.81 5.85
CA GLU A 79 0.37 -13.12 7.21
C GLU A 79 0.29 -11.82 8.00
N HIS A 80 -0.89 -11.51 8.55
CA HIS A 80 -1.22 -10.24 9.19
C HIS A 80 -1.50 -10.43 10.69
N SER A 81 -0.87 -9.59 11.51
CA SER A 81 -1.24 -9.33 12.90
C SER A 81 -1.90 -7.96 12.99
N LEU A 82 -3.15 -7.92 13.43
CA LEU A 82 -3.92 -6.69 13.61
C LEU A 82 -3.95 -6.30 15.08
N VAL A 83 -3.82 -4.99 15.35
CA VAL A 83 -4.02 -4.39 16.67
C VAL A 83 -4.99 -3.23 16.51
N ILE A 84 -6.14 -3.34 17.15
CA ILE A 84 -7.23 -2.38 17.14
C ILE A 84 -7.26 -1.72 18.51
N VAL A 85 -7.34 -0.39 18.56
CA VAL A 85 -7.31 0.39 19.80
C VAL A 85 -8.42 1.43 19.79
N ASP A 86 -9.31 1.37 20.77
CA ASP A 86 -10.40 2.34 20.93
C ASP A 86 -9.95 3.64 21.64
N LYS A 87 -10.92 4.53 21.88
CA LYS A 87 -10.70 5.83 22.54
C LYS A 87 -10.43 5.72 24.04
N GLU A 88 -10.88 4.64 24.68
CA GLU A 88 -10.55 4.26 26.07
C GLU A 88 -9.14 3.65 26.19
N GLY A 89 -8.57 3.19 25.07
CA GLY A 89 -7.26 2.53 24.99
C GLY A 89 -7.30 1.01 25.13
N GLN A 90 -8.49 0.41 25.13
CA GLN A 90 -8.66 -1.04 25.09
C GLN A 90 -8.11 -1.60 23.78
N ARG A 91 -7.67 -2.85 23.80
CA ARG A 91 -7.00 -3.48 22.66
C ARG A 91 -7.67 -4.77 22.26
N ASP A 92 -8.09 -4.86 21.01
CA ASP A 92 -8.43 -6.10 20.34
C ASP A 92 -7.28 -6.48 19.40
N THR A 93 -6.90 -7.76 19.38
CA THR A 93 -5.79 -8.26 18.57
C THR A 93 -6.22 -9.48 17.79
N ARG A 94 -5.92 -9.49 16.48
CA ARG A 94 -6.41 -10.51 15.55
C ARG A 94 -5.27 -11.00 14.65
N GLN A 95 -5.40 -12.21 14.14
CA GLN A 95 -4.54 -12.69 13.05
C GLN A 95 -5.39 -12.95 11.82
N ALA A 96 -4.84 -12.66 10.66
CA ALA A 96 -5.48 -12.91 9.38
C ALA A 96 -4.46 -13.29 8.31
N ARG A 97 -4.95 -13.88 7.23
CA ARG A 97 -4.20 -14.14 6.01
C ARG A 97 -4.82 -13.38 4.85
N ARG A 98 -3.96 -12.74 4.06
CA ARG A 98 -4.33 -12.03 2.82
C ARG A 98 -3.78 -12.79 1.63
N TYR A 99 -4.61 -13.00 0.63
CA TYR A 99 -4.30 -13.66 -0.62
C TYR A 99 -4.78 -12.77 -1.77
N SER A 100 -3.86 -12.28 -2.58
CA SER A 100 -4.15 -11.43 -3.73
C SER A 100 -3.69 -12.11 -5.01
N ARG A 101 -4.53 -12.06 -6.03
CA ARG A 101 -4.28 -12.63 -7.36
C ARG A 101 -4.76 -11.67 -8.43
N ILE A 102 -3.88 -11.30 -9.36
CA ILE A 102 -4.20 -10.53 -10.57
C ILE A 102 -3.94 -11.45 -11.77
N GLU A 103 -4.97 -11.68 -12.58
CA GLU A 103 -4.88 -12.48 -13.80
C GLU A 103 -4.40 -11.60 -14.98
N GLU A 104 -3.89 -12.22 -16.06
CA GLU A 104 -3.37 -11.50 -17.24
C GLU A 104 -4.38 -10.56 -17.93
N ASN A 105 -5.68 -10.79 -17.74
CA ASN A 105 -6.74 -9.95 -18.27
C ASN A 105 -7.03 -8.69 -17.41
N GLY A 106 -6.33 -8.49 -16.29
CA GLY A 106 -6.56 -7.39 -15.35
C GLY A 106 -7.62 -7.66 -14.27
N GLU A 107 -8.23 -8.86 -14.26
CA GLU A 107 -9.12 -9.28 -13.17
C GLU A 107 -8.30 -9.45 -11.88
N MET A 108 -8.75 -8.81 -10.79
CA MET A 108 -8.12 -8.95 -9.47
C MET A 108 -9.07 -9.64 -8.50
N LYS A 109 -8.54 -10.59 -7.73
CA LYS A 109 -9.22 -11.35 -6.68
C LYS A 109 -8.44 -11.21 -5.37
N LEU A 110 -9.12 -10.80 -4.32
CA LEU A 110 -8.56 -10.61 -2.99
C LEU A 110 -9.39 -11.39 -1.97
N LEU A 111 -8.73 -12.27 -1.22
CA LEU A 111 -9.31 -13.03 -0.12
C LEU A 111 -8.61 -12.66 1.18
N TYR A 112 -9.39 -12.29 2.19
CA TYR A 112 -8.92 -11.91 3.52
C TYR A 112 -9.62 -12.78 4.56
N VAL A 113 -8.88 -13.62 5.27
CA VAL A 113 -9.43 -14.61 6.20
C VAL A 113 -8.91 -14.36 7.60
N PHE A 114 -9.80 -14.22 8.58
CA PHE A 114 -9.44 -14.12 9.99
C PHE A 114 -9.20 -15.52 10.59
N GLU A 115 -8.08 -15.69 11.30
CA GLU A 115 -7.62 -16.96 11.89
C GLU A 115 -7.83 -16.99 13.40
N THR A 116 -7.60 -15.85 14.07
CA THR A 116 -7.76 -15.68 15.53
C THR A 116 -8.24 -14.25 15.85
N PRO A 117 -8.91 -14.02 16.99
CA PRO A 117 -9.32 -14.99 18.03
C PRO A 117 -10.53 -15.85 17.57
N PRO A 118 -10.99 -16.84 18.37
CA PRO A 118 -12.03 -17.80 17.95
C PRO A 118 -13.33 -17.16 17.46
N GLU A 119 -13.69 -16.00 17.98
CA GLU A 119 -14.94 -15.27 17.72
C GLU A 119 -15.01 -14.73 16.27
N VAL A 120 -13.85 -14.55 15.63
CA VAL A 120 -13.72 -14.11 14.23
C VAL A 120 -13.13 -15.20 13.33
N LYS A 121 -12.82 -16.39 13.85
CA LYS A 121 -12.14 -17.43 13.08
C LYS A 121 -12.98 -17.91 11.89
N GLY A 122 -12.34 -17.98 10.72
CA GLY A 122 -12.96 -18.35 9.45
C GLY A 122 -13.83 -17.26 8.82
N VAL A 123 -14.02 -16.13 9.50
CA VAL A 123 -14.66 -14.97 8.88
C VAL A 123 -13.82 -14.52 7.70
N THR A 124 -14.46 -14.44 6.54
CA THR A 124 -13.77 -14.27 5.26
C THR A 124 -14.38 -13.10 4.50
N MET A 125 -13.53 -12.22 3.99
CA MET A 125 -13.92 -11.16 3.06
C MET A 125 -13.29 -11.44 1.71
N PHE A 126 -14.11 -11.48 0.68
CA PHE A 126 -13.73 -11.71 -0.70
C PHE A 126 -14.06 -10.46 -1.52
N ALA A 127 -13.11 -9.97 -2.30
CA ALA A 127 -13.34 -8.91 -3.28
C ALA A 127 -12.86 -9.37 -4.66
N GLN A 128 -13.61 -9.00 -5.69
CA GLN A 128 -13.31 -9.29 -7.08
C GLN A 128 -13.53 -8.03 -7.90
N ARG A 129 -12.49 -7.59 -8.62
CA ARG A 129 -12.53 -6.50 -9.58
C ARG A 129 -12.45 -7.09 -10.98
N ASP A 130 -13.45 -6.83 -11.80
CA ASP A 130 -13.42 -7.26 -13.21
C ASP A 130 -12.44 -6.39 -14.03
N PRO A 131 -12.06 -6.82 -15.25
CA PRO A 131 -11.21 -6.03 -16.15
C PRO A 131 -11.78 -4.67 -16.58
N GLN A 132 -13.04 -4.35 -16.23
CA GLN A 132 -13.68 -3.06 -16.46
C GLN A 132 -13.61 -2.16 -15.21
N GLY A 133 -12.88 -2.58 -14.16
CA GLY A 133 -12.70 -1.83 -12.91
C GLY A 133 -13.83 -2.02 -11.89
N LYS A 134 -14.93 -2.67 -12.27
CA LYS A 134 -16.08 -2.82 -11.37
C LYS A 134 -15.73 -3.82 -10.27
N THR A 135 -15.74 -3.34 -9.04
CA THR A 135 -15.48 -4.15 -7.86
C THR A 135 -16.77 -4.67 -7.24
N THR A 136 -16.78 -5.96 -6.88
CA THR A 136 -17.78 -6.58 -6.02
C THR A 136 -17.10 -7.07 -4.75
N SER A 137 -17.80 -7.06 -3.62
CA SER A 137 -17.28 -7.62 -2.37
C SER A 137 -18.32 -8.43 -1.63
N THR A 138 -17.87 -9.46 -0.92
CA THR A 138 -18.72 -10.41 -0.21
C THR A 138 -18.09 -10.74 1.14
N ILE A 139 -18.90 -10.79 2.19
CA ILE A 139 -18.48 -11.20 3.54
C ILE A 139 -19.15 -12.54 3.86
N TYR A 140 -18.34 -13.51 4.29
CA TYR A 140 -18.78 -14.79 4.83
C TYR A 140 -18.58 -14.82 6.35
N LEU A 141 -19.64 -15.19 7.07
CA LEU A 141 -19.67 -15.23 8.53
C LEU A 141 -20.05 -16.66 8.97
N PRO A 142 -19.10 -17.51 9.39
CA PRO A 142 -19.37 -18.90 9.79
C PRO A 142 -20.47 -19.06 10.84
N ALA A 143 -20.62 -18.08 11.74
CA ALA A 143 -21.66 -18.04 12.76
C ALA A 143 -23.09 -17.84 12.22
N LEU A 144 -23.25 -17.43 10.96
CA LEU A 144 -24.56 -17.22 10.30
C LEU A 144 -24.92 -18.34 9.31
N GLY A 145 -24.27 -19.50 9.40
CA GLY A 145 -24.43 -20.60 8.45
C GLY A 145 -23.62 -20.39 7.17
N ALA A 146 -23.94 -21.15 6.12
CA ALA A 146 -23.30 -21.03 4.80
C ALA A 146 -23.71 -19.76 4.01
N LYS A 147 -23.95 -18.64 4.71
CA LYS A 147 -24.49 -17.40 4.14
C LYS A 147 -23.39 -16.42 3.76
N PHE A 148 -23.44 -15.96 2.52
CA PHE A 148 -22.60 -14.90 1.99
C PHE A 148 -23.42 -13.59 1.94
N LEU A 149 -22.84 -12.51 2.46
CA LEU A 149 -23.42 -11.17 2.46
C LEU A 149 -22.71 -10.32 1.41
N GLU A 150 -23.42 -9.97 0.33
CA GLU A 150 -22.87 -9.19 -0.77
C GLU A 150 -22.95 -7.69 -0.47
N SER A 151 -21.90 -6.96 -0.82
CA SER A 151 -21.85 -5.50 -0.82
C SER A 151 -21.49 -5.03 -2.22
N THR A 152 -22.48 -4.43 -2.89
CA THR A 152 -22.38 -3.85 -4.22
C THR A 152 -22.26 -2.33 -4.10
N GLY A 153 -21.12 -1.78 -4.53
CA GLY A 153 -20.89 -0.34 -4.52
C GLY A 153 -19.45 0.03 -4.84
N THR A 154 -19.28 1.13 -5.56
CA THR A 154 -17.99 1.78 -5.75
C THR A 154 -17.58 2.52 -4.46
N GLY A 155 -16.32 2.40 -4.06
CA GLY A 155 -15.68 3.30 -3.10
C GLY A 155 -15.85 3.03 -1.59
N SER A 156 -16.79 2.21 -1.11
CA SER A 156 -16.88 1.87 0.32
C SER A 156 -17.56 0.54 0.63
N GLY A 157 -16.90 -0.59 0.29
CA GLY A 157 -17.14 -1.82 1.05
C GLY A 157 -16.87 -1.55 2.53
N GLY A 158 -17.77 -1.97 3.42
CA GLY A 158 -17.69 -1.67 4.86
C GLY A 158 -16.33 -2.07 5.45
N ASN A 159 -15.88 -1.35 6.49
CA ASN A 159 -14.58 -1.61 7.10
C ASN A 159 -14.40 -3.12 7.41
N LEU A 160 -13.20 -3.64 7.16
CA LEU A 160 -12.69 -4.89 7.73
C LEU A 160 -13.11 -4.93 9.19
N ILE A 161 -13.93 -5.93 9.53
CA ILE A 161 -14.79 -6.01 10.72
C ILE A 161 -14.13 -5.41 11.98
N GLY A 162 -14.66 -4.32 12.51
CA GLY A 162 -14.17 -3.68 13.73
C GLY A 162 -12.84 -2.90 13.60
N THR A 163 -12.23 -2.84 12.42
CA THR A 163 -11.06 -1.99 12.11
C THR A 163 -11.50 -0.70 11.41
N ASP A 164 -10.53 0.16 11.07
CA ASP A 164 -10.69 1.36 10.27
C ASP A 164 -10.40 1.17 8.77
N PHE A 165 -9.94 0.00 8.34
CA PHE A 165 -9.55 -0.27 6.95
C PHE A 165 -10.75 -0.73 6.13
N ALA A 166 -11.02 -0.13 4.97
CA ALA A 166 -11.89 -0.72 3.95
C ALA A 166 -11.11 -1.76 3.12
N MET A 167 -11.81 -2.66 2.42
CA MET A 167 -11.13 -3.62 1.53
C MET A 167 -10.44 -2.94 0.34
N ALA A 168 -10.97 -1.78 -0.09
CA ALA A 168 -10.32 -0.93 -1.09
C ALA A 168 -8.98 -0.33 -0.60
N ASP A 169 -8.83 -0.09 0.71
CA ASP A 169 -7.57 0.42 1.28
C ASP A 169 -6.43 -0.62 1.28
N LEU A 170 -6.74 -1.88 0.90
CA LEU A 170 -5.81 -3.01 0.78
C LEU A 170 -5.62 -3.47 -0.69
N THR A 171 -6.01 -2.64 -1.65
CA THR A 171 -5.88 -2.91 -3.09
C THR A 171 -5.31 -1.69 -3.80
N ASP A 172 -4.63 -1.89 -4.92
CA ASP A 172 -4.22 -0.76 -5.76
C ASP A 172 -5.41 0.07 -6.26
N GLU A 173 -5.20 1.38 -6.32
CA GLU A 173 -6.13 2.40 -6.83
C GLU A 173 -6.12 2.43 -8.36
N ASN A 174 -7.29 2.56 -8.98
CA ASN A 174 -7.40 2.80 -10.41
C ASN A 174 -7.14 4.30 -10.70
N LEU A 175 -6.04 4.61 -11.39
CA LEU A 175 -5.66 5.99 -11.69
C LEU A 175 -6.64 6.72 -12.63
N ASP A 176 -7.48 5.99 -13.36
CA ASP A 176 -8.46 6.58 -14.28
C ASP A 176 -9.80 6.95 -13.59
N GLU A 177 -9.95 6.68 -12.28
CA GLU A 177 -11.15 7.00 -11.49
C GLU A 177 -11.08 8.34 -10.73
N TYR A 178 -9.95 9.04 -10.78
CA TYR A 178 -9.68 10.22 -9.96
C TYR A 178 -8.90 11.32 -10.70
N GLU A 179 -9.01 12.55 -10.20
CA GLU A 179 -8.21 13.69 -10.64
C GLU A 179 -7.10 13.99 -9.60
N TYR A 180 -5.85 14.17 -10.05
CA TYR A 180 -4.68 14.35 -9.17
C TYR A 180 -4.02 15.72 -9.35
N GLU A 181 -4.07 16.54 -8.31
CA GLU A 181 -3.46 17.88 -8.28
C GLU A 181 -2.21 17.88 -7.37
N ARG A 182 -1.05 18.24 -7.93
CA ARG A 182 0.16 18.44 -7.12
C ARG A 182 0.11 19.85 -6.49
N VAL A 183 0.11 19.90 -5.17
CA VAL A 183 0.15 21.15 -4.39
C VAL A 183 1.60 21.47 -3.98
N GLU A 184 1.81 22.33 -2.99
CA GLU A 184 3.14 22.61 -2.44
C GLU A 184 3.77 21.35 -1.83
N ASP A 185 4.95 20.99 -2.31
CA ASP A 185 5.74 19.87 -1.80
C ASP A 185 6.21 20.14 -0.34
N GLU A 186 6.03 19.16 0.55
CA GLU A 186 6.35 19.29 1.97
C GLU A 186 7.67 18.58 2.34
N LYS A 187 8.38 19.11 3.34
CA LYS A 187 9.51 18.42 3.99
C LYS A 187 9.15 18.06 5.42
N ILE A 188 9.08 16.75 5.71
CA ILE A 188 8.71 16.23 7.03
C ILE A 188 9.93 15.58 7.65
N GLY A 189 10.57 16.28 8.58
CA GLY A 189 11.85 15.89 9.16
C GLY A 189 12.97 15.92 8.11
N ALA A 190 13.61 14.78 7.87
CA ALA A 190 14.67 14.64 6.88
C ALA A 190 14.16 14.30 5.46
N VAL A 191 12.89 13.91 5.32
CA VAL A 191 12.34 13.37 4.06
C VAL A 191 11.54 14.43 3.31
N GLU A 192 11.70 14.46 1.99
CA GLU A 192 10.98 15.37 1.09
C GLU A 192 9.88 14.62 0.35
N TYR A 193 8.73 15.29 0.20
CA TYR A 193 7.51 14.70 -0.34
C TYR A 193 6.97 15.51 -1.51
N PHE A 194 6.55 14.81 -2.57
CA PHE A 194 5.50 15.34 -3.42
C PHE A 194 4.17 15.22 -2.66
N VAL A 195 3.38 16.29 -2.68
CA VAL A 195 2.06 16.31 -2.01
C VAL A 195 0.98 16.41 -3.07
N ILE A 196 0.15 15.37 -3.16
CA ILE A 196 -0.88 15.21 -4.21
C ILE A 196 -2.26 15.20 -3.57
N ASP A 197 -3.09 16.19 -3.87
CA ASP A 197 -4.52 16.16 -3.54
C ASP A 197 -5.28 15.35 -4.61
N VAL A 198 -6.20 14.49 -4.17
CA VAL A 198 -6.99 13.61 -5.03
C VAL A 198 -8.46 13.97 -4.95
N TYR A 199 -9.10 14.11 -6.11
CA TYR A 199 -10.47 14.57 -6.25
C TYR A 199 -11.35 13.55 -6.99
N THR A 200 -12.66 13.62 -6.77
CA THR A 200 -13.67 12.98 -7.63
C THR A 200 -13.58 13.54 -9.05
N LEU A 201 -13.74 12.68 -10.06
CA LEU A 201 -13.89 13.15 -11.44
C LEU A 201 -15.13 14.05 -11.61
N PRO A 202 -15.12 15.03 -12.54
CA PRO A 202 -16.23 15.96 -12.75
C PRO A 202 -17.55 15.33 -13.22
N ASP A 203 -17.51 14.11 -13.77
CA ASP A 203 -18.69 13.36 -14.23
C ASP A 203 -19.32 12.50 -13.12
N GLN A 204 -18.61 12.27 -12.01
CA GLN A 204 -19.10 11.51 -10.86
C GLN A 204 -19.76 12.38 -9.77
N SER A 205 -19.55 13.70 -9.80
CA SER A 205 -20.05 14.64 -8.79
C SER A 205 -20.12 16.08 -9.32
N ASP A 206 -21.24 16.77 -9.10
CA ASP A 206 -21.39 18.21 -9.39
C ASP A 206 -20.39 19.10 -8.62
N LEU A 207 -19.76 18.56 -7.57
CA LEU A 207 -18.76 19.23 -6.75
C LEU A 207 -17.43 18.48 -6.81
N ARG A 208 -16.36 19.18 -7.20
CA ARG A 208 -14.96 18.69 -7.15
C ARG A 208 -14.52 18.50 -5.69
N GLN A 209 -14.87 17.34 -5.11
CA GLN A 209 -14.60 17.05 -3.70
C GLN A 209 -13.19 16.47 -3.55
N ARG A 210 -12.37 17.05 -2.66
CA ARG A 210 -11.11 16.41 -2.26
C ARG A 210 -11.41 15.19 -1.39
N LEU A 211 -10.95 14.02 -1.84
CA LEU A 211 -11.10 12.74 -1.17
C LEU A 211 -9.89 12.41 -0.31
N ARG A 212 -8.69 12.60 -0.87
CA ARG A 212 -7.41 12.19 -0.26
C ARG A 212 -6.33 13.27 -0.45
N ARG A 213 -5.28 13.19 0.37
CA ARG A 213 -3.98 13.83 0.15
C ARG A 213 -2.89 12.78 0.36
N HIS A 214 -2.14 12.46 -0.70
CA HIS A 214 -1.01 11.55 -0.65
C HIS A 214 0.30 12.31 -0.40
N TYR A 215 1.15 11.71 0.42
CA TYR A 215 2.51 12.13 0.69
C TYR A 215 3.46 11.10 0.07
N VAL A 216 3.99 11.43 -1.12
CA VAL A 216 4.85 10.55 -1.93
C VAL A 216 6.31 10.90 -1.67
N GLN A 217 7.14 9.97 -1.21
CA GLN A 217 8.57 10.24 -1.00
C GLN A 217 9.28 10.52 -2.34
N ARG A 218 10.03 11.62 -2.43
CA ARG A 218 10.66 12.05 -3.69
C ARG A 218 11.75 11.12 -4.24
N ASP A 219 12.41 10.35 -3.38
CA ASP A 219 13.54 9.48 -3.73
C ASP A 219 13.10 8.14 -4.32
N ASN A 220 12.04 7.56 -3.79
CA ASN A 220 11.57 6.21 -4.15
C ASN A 220 10.16 6.17 -4.76
N TYR A 221 9.40 7.27 -4.73
CA TYR A 221 8.00 7.38 -5.19
C TYR A 221 6.98 6.54 -4.40
N PHE A 222 7.29 6.16 -3.15
CA PHE A 222 6.37 5.43 -2.29
C PHE A 222 5.46 6.38 -1.49
N ILE A 223 4.15 6.08 -1.43
CA ILE A 223 3.19 6.81 -0.60
C ILE A 223 3.32 6.35 0.85
N THR A 224 3.93 7.15 1.73
CA THR A 224 4.04 6.77 3.16
C THR A 224 2.89 7.28 4.02
N ARG A 225 2.06 8.19 3.51
CA ARG A 225 0.89 8.70 4.22
C ARG A 225 -0.20 9.12 3.25
N THR A 226 -1.43 8.79 3.62
CA THR A 226 -2.66 9.25 2.98
C THR A 226 -3.56 9.87 4.04
N ASP A 227 -3.92 11.13 3.85
CA ASP A 227 -4.93 11.82 4.66
C ASP A 227 -6.27 11.73 3.91
N HIS A 228 -7.30 11.16 4.53
CA HIS A 228 -8.63 10.99 3.94
C HIS A 228 -9.59 12.04 4.49
N PHE A 229 -10.34 12.70 3.63
CA PHE A 229 -11.26 13.79 3.98
C PHE A 229 -12.72 13.34 3.91
N ASP A 230 -13.58 13.95 4.73
CA ASP A 230 -15.03 13.76 4.64
C ASP A 230 -15.68 14.72 3.61
N ARG A 231 -17.01 14.67 3.50
CA ARG A 231 -17.79 15.54 2.60
C ARG A 231 -17.76 17.03 3.00
N GLN A 232 -17.28 17.34 4.20
CA GLN A 232 -17.08 18.69 4.69
C GLN A 232 -15.62 19.17 4.50
N GLY A 233 -14.75 18.33 3.92
CA GLY A 233 -13.33 18.62 3.71
C GLY A 233 -12.48 18.50 4.98
N LEU A 234 -13.03 17.95 6.06
CA LEU A 234 -12.32 17.74 7.33
C LEU A 234 -11.55 16.42 7.31
N LEU A 235 -10.38 16.39 7.96
CA LEU A 235 -9.57 15.17 8.08
C LEU A 235 -10.35 14.10 8.89
N ASN A 236 -10.70 13.01 8.22
CA ASN A 236 -11.48 11.91 8.80
C ASN A 236 -10.57 10.77 9.28
N LYS A 237 -9.67 10.31 8.41
CA LYS A 237 -8.69 9.25 8.70
C LYS A 237 -7.30 9.65 8.23
N ARG A 238 -6.26 9.11 8.88
CA ARG A 238 -4.88 9.13 8.37
C ARG A 238 -4.35 7.72 8.27
N GLN A 239 -4.09 7.26 7.05
CA GLN A 239 -3.31 6.05 6.77
C GLN A 239 -1.82 6.42 6.74
N SER A 240 -0.98 5.56 7.28
CA SER A 240 0.48 5.71 7.22
C SER A 240 1.17 4.36 7.13
N PHE A 241 2.25 4.33 6.37
CA PHE A 241 2.99 3.13 6.00
C PHE A 241 4.41 3.22 6.55
N HIS A 242 4.83 2.19 7.27
CA HIS A 242 6.08 2.13 8.04
C HIS A 242 6.82 0.82 7.74
N ASP A 243 8.05 0.70 8.25
CA ASP A 243 8.91 -0.46 8.03
C ASP A 243 9.10 -0.77 6.53
N LEU A 244 9.40 0.27 5.73
CA LEU A 244 9.58 0.16 4.29
C LEU A 244 10.74 -0.77 3.94
N LYS A 245 10.48 -1.73 3.05
CA LYS A 245 11.46 -2.66 2.49
C LYS A 245 11.43 -2.60 0.98
N LYS A 246 12.63 -2.51 0.39
CA LYS A 246 12.84 -2.71 -1.04
C LYS A 246 12.76 -4.20 -1.34
N ILE A 247 11.88 -4.59 -2.26
CA ILE A 247 11.60 -5.99 -2.61
C ILE A 247 12.06 -6.37 -4.02
N ASP A 248 12.26 -5.38 -4.89
CA ASP A 248 12.81 -5.53 -6.24
C ASP A 248 13.65 -4.28 -6.62
N GLU A 249 14.14 -4.19 -7.86
CA GLU A 249 15.06 -3.13 -8.31
C GLU A 249 14.58 -1.69 -8.05
N ASP A 250 13.28 -1.41 -8.15
CA ASP A 250 12.69 -0.10 -7.77
C ASP A 250 11.43 -0.22 -6.88
N MET A 251 10.94 -1.44 -6.62
CA MET A 251 9.71 -1.64 -5.88
C MET A 251 9.92 -1.70 -4.36
N TRP A 252 9.09 -0.95 -3.63
CA TRP A 252 9.03 -0.94 -2.17
C TRP A 252 7.69 -1.43 -1.66
N ARG A 253 7.68 -1.98 -0.44
CA ARG A 253 6.48 -2.31 0.33
C ARG A 253 6.67 -1.94 1.79
N ALA A 254 5.57 -1.65 2.46
CA ALA A 254 5.53 -1.48 3.91
C ALA A 254 5.19 -2.80 4.60
N ASP A 255 5.77 -3.05 5.77
CA ASP A 255 5.40 -4.18 6.63
C ASP A 255 4.53 -3.76 7.82
N THR A 256 4.32 -2.45 8.03
CA THR A 256 3.39 -1.92 9.03
C THR A 256 2.50 -0.84 8.40
N ILE A 257 1.18 -0.98 8.54
CA ILE A 257 0.18 0.00 8.09
C ILE A 257 -0.62 0.45 9.32
N LEU A 258 -0.70 1.76 9.57
CA LEU A 258 -1.47 2.35 10.65
C LEU A 258 -2.56 3.26 10.07
N MET A 259 -3.81 2.99 10.43
CA MET A 259 -4.97 3.85 10.20
C MET A 259 -5.40 4.50 11.52
N ASP A 260 -5.63 5.81 11.49
CA ASP A 260 -5.96 6.64 12.65
C ASP A 260 -7.22 7.47 12.35
N GLU A 261 -8.35 7.07 12.93
CA GLU A 261 -9.69 7.65 12.77
C GLU A 261 -9.89 8.80 13.78
N LYS A 262 -10.08 10.02 13.27
CA LYS A 262 -9.98 11.24 14.07
C LYS A 262 -11.23 11.59 14.86
N LYS A 263 -12.40 11.12 14.45
CA LYS A 263 -13.69 11.43 15.09
C LYS A 263 -13.98 10.49 16.24
N GLN A 264 -13.75 9.19 16.02
CA GLN A 264 -13.94 8.13 17.01
C GLN A 264 -12.72 7.95 17.90
N LYS A 265 -11.55 8.55 17.55
CA LYS A 265 -10.25 8.37 18.22
C LYS A 265 -9.81 6.89 18.24
N HIS A 266 -10.19 6.17 17.20
CA HIS A 266 -9.97 4.76 17.01
C HIS A 266 -8.75 4.56 16.11
N ARG A 267 -7.95 3.51 16.36
CA ARG A 267 -6.73 3.23 15.61
C ARG A 267 -6.63 1.76 15.28
N SER A 268 -6.34 1.47 14.02
CA SER A 268 -6.12 0.11 13.53
C SER A 268 -4.73 0.00 12.93
N LEU A 269 -3.94 -0.94 13.43
CA LEU A 269 -2.62 -1.28 12.92
C LEU A 269 -2.65 -2.67 12.30
N ILE A 270 -2.12 -2.81 11.09
CA ILE A 270 -1.80 -4.09 10.45
C ILE A 270 -0.28 -4.21 10.42
N LYS A 271 0.26 -5.30 10.97
CA LYS A 271 1.66 -5.69 10.83
C LYS A 271 1.76 -6.96 10.02
N ILE A 272 2.64 -6.97 9.04
CA ILE A 272 2.81 -8.05 8.06
C ILE A 272 4.04 -8.85 8.51
N SER A 273 3.81 -10.04 9.07
CA SER A 273 4.89 -10.89 9.61
C SER A 273 5.61 -11.68 8.52
N ARG A 274 4.93 -11.94 7.40
CA ARG A 274 5.42 -12.69 6.26
C ARG A 274 4.74 -12.20 4.99
N ARG A 275 5.50 -12.10 3.90
CA ARG A 275 5.02 -11.82 2.54
C ARG A 275 5.69 -12.79 1.57
N VAL A 276 4.95 -13.34 0.61
CA VAL A 276 5.44 -14.27 -0.42
C VAL A 276 4.85 -13.88 -1.78
N PHE A 277 5.70 -13.85 -2.80
CA PHE A 277 5.33 -13.56 -4.20
C PHE A 277 5.40 -14.84 -5.04
N SER A 278 4.32 -15.61 -5.10
CA SER A 278 4.30 -16.91 -5.77
C SER A 278 2.87 -17.41 -5.99
N GLU A 279 2.58 -17.88 -7.21
CA GLU A 279 1.29 -18.50 -7.56
C GLU A 279 0.95 -19.71 -6.69
N ASP A 280 1.95 -20.51 -6.27
CA ASP A 280 1.78 -21.69 -5.40
C ASP A 280 1.07 -21.37 -4.08
N TYR A 281 1.14 -20.11 -3.61
CA TYR A 281 0.52 -19.63 -2.39
C TYR A 281 -0.87 -19.01 -2.60
N VAL A 282 -1.26 -18.73 -3.85
CA VAL A 282 -2.54 -18.12 -4.24
C VAL A 282 -3.18 -18.85 -5.44
N PRO A 283 -3.42 -20.17 -5.34
CA PRO A 283 -4.03 -20.94 -6.43
C PRO A 283 -5.44 -20.43 -6.74
N ALA A 284 -5.77 -20.24 -8.03
CA ALA A 284 -7.03 -19.64 -8.47
C ALA A 284 -8.29 -20.30 -7.87
N SER A 285 -8.24 -21.61 -7.57
CA SER A 285 -9.35 -22.37 -6.96
C SER A 285 -9.76 -21.90 -5.58
N MET A 286 -8.89 -21.20 -4.83
CA MET A 286 -9.22 -20.74 -3.48
C MET A 286 -10.20 -19.57 -3.46
N PHE A 287 -10.30 -18.82 -4.57
CA PHE A 287 -11.19 -17.68 -4.73
C PHE A 287 -12.60 -18.14 -5.16
N SER A 288 -13.15 -19.13 -4.45
CA SER A 288 -14.46 -19.75 -4.71
C SER A 288 -15.26 -19.92 -3.42
N LYS A 289 -16.59 -19.83 -3.50
CA LYS A 289 -17.48 -20.01 -2.33
C LYS A 289 -17.35 -21.44 -1.78
N GLU A 290 -17.12 -22.40 -2.66
CA GLU A 290 -16.92 -23.82 -2.40
C GLU A 290 -15.64 -24.06 -1.58
N TRP A 291 -14.51 -23.45 -1.96
CA TRP A 291 -13.26 -23.56 -1.20
C TRP A 291 -13.35 -22.89 0.17
N ILE A 292 -14.01 -21.73 0.26
CA ILE A 292 -14.23 -21.03 1.53
C ILE A 292 -15.04 -21.90 2.48
N LEU A 293 -16.16 -22.47 2.04
CA LEU A 293 -17.00 -23.35 2.86
C LEU A 293 -16.31 -24.68 3.23
N ALA A 294 -15.46 -25.22 2.35
CA ALA A 294 -14.69 -26.43 2.64
C ALA A 294 -13.56 -26.20 3.65
N SER A 295 -12.93 -25.02 3.62
CA SER A 295 -11.81 -24.65 4.50
C SER A 295 -12.28 -24.10 5.85
N TYR A 296 -13.40 -23.37 5.84
CA TYR A 296 -14.00 -22.71 6.99
C TYR A 296 -15.50 -23.05 7.05
N PRO A 297 -15.85 -24.29 7.45
CA PRO A 297 -17.25 -24.71 7.52
C PRO A 297 -18.04 -23.85 8.51
N PRO A 298 -19.36 -23.69 8.30
CA PRO A 298 -20.20 -22.97 9.25
C PRO A 298 -20.11 -23.55 10.66
N LEU A 299 -20.21 -22.69 11.67
CA LEU A 299 -20.24 -23.13 13.05
C LEU A 299 -21.57 -23.85 13.33
N ASP A 300 -21.50 -24.98 14.03
CA ASP A 300 -22.69 -25.66 14.53
C ASP A 300 -23.38 -24.76 15.57
N PRO A 301 -24.66 -24.37 15.36
CA PRO A 301 -25.41 -23.57 16.33
C PRO A 301 -25.47 -24.20 17.73
N ALA A 302 -25.42 -25.53 17.83
CA ALA A 302 -25.40 -26.24 19.11
C ALA A 302 -24.04 -26.16 19.83
N ALA A 303 -22.94 -26.03 19.08
CA ALA A 303 -21.60 -25.88 19.65
C ALA A 303 -21.33 -24.44 20.13
N ALA A 304 -21.88 -23.43 19.45
CA ALA A 304 -21.71 -22.02 19.84
C ALA A 304 -22.41 -21.67 21.17
N ALA A 305 -23.47 -22.39 21.53
CA ALA A 305 -24.24 -22.16 22.76
C ALA A 305 -23.58 -22.74 24.03
N SER A 306 -22.63 -23.67 23.91
CA SER A 306 -21.97 -24.27 25.07
C SER A 306 -20.75 -23.47 25.56
N THR A 307 -20.11 -22.70 24.68
CA THR A 307 -18.96 -21.85 25.01
C THR A 307 -19.29 -20.55 25.76
N SER A 308 -20.56 -20.12 25.79
CA SER A 308 -20.98 -18.88 26.47
C SER A 308 -21.38 -19.05 27.95
N THR A 309 -21.22 -20.23 28.53
CA THR A 309 -21.79 -20.57 29.87
C THR A 309 -20.74 -21.00 30.91
N THR A 310 -19.46 -20.67 30.70
CA THR A 310 -18.38 -21.04 31.63
C THR A 310 -17.45 -19.87 31.97
N GLU A 311 -18.05 -18.75 32.39
CA GLU A 311 -17.36 -17.76 33.23
C GLU A 311 -18.35 -17.16 34.23
N ALA A 312 -18.88 -18.04 35.09
CA ALA A 312 -19.63 -17.66 36.28
C ALA A 312 -18.64 -17.48 37.44
N ASP A 313 -18.38 -16.22 37.78
CA ASP A 313 -17.58 -15.76 38.91
C ASP A 313 -18.10 -16.34 40.25
N PRO A 314 -17.32 -17.18 40.97
CA PRO A 314 -17.71 -17.69 42.28
C PRO A 314 -17.34 -16.67 43.36
N ALA A 315 -18.18 -15.65 43.52
CA ALA A 315 -18.09 -14.75 44.65
C ALA A 315 -18.41 -15.46 45.98
N GLY A 316 -17.48 -15.39 46.95
CA GLY A 316 -17.76 -15.62 48.37
C GLY A 316 -17.13 -16.85 49.01
N GLU A 317 -15.89 -16.71 49.49
CA GLU A 317 -15.44 -17.41 50.70
C GLU A 317 -15.06 -16.37 51.76
N ASP A 318 -15.68 -16.49 52.94
CA ASP A 318 -15.47 -15.61 54.08
C ASP A 318 -14.04 -15.78 54.65
N VAL A 319 -13.33 -14.66 54.84
CA VAL A 319 -12.09 -14.62 55.62
C VAL A 319 -12.44 -14.28 57.07
N PRO A 320 -12.19 -15.18 58.05
CA PRO A 320 -12.45 -14.88 59.45
C PRO A 320 -11.42 -13.90 60.02
N ASP A 321 -11.92 -12.94 60.80
CA ASP A 321 -11.14 -11.91 61.49
C ASP A 321 -10.43 -12.51 62.71
N GLU A 322 -9.09 -12.58 62.71
CA GLU A 322 -8.32 -13.03 63.87
C GLU A 322 -7.02 -12.23 64.05
N ASN A 323 -7.11 -11.13 64.80
CA ASN A 323 -6.01 -10.64 65.64
C ASN A 323 -6.48 -9.64 66.70
N ASN A 324 -6.99 -10.17 67.82
CA ASN A 324 -7.09 -9.42 69.06
C ASN A 324 -5.79 -9.60 69.86
N GLN A 325 -4.95 -8.56 69.93
CA GLN A 325 -3.88 -8.48 70.92
C GLN A 325 -3.91 -7.15 71.67
N THR A 326 -4.56 -7.19 72.83
CA THR A 326 -4.46 -6.17 73.87
C THR A 326 -3.06 -6.18 74.48
N THR A 327 -2.36 -5.04 74.48
CA THR A 327 -1.25 -4.78 75.41
C THR A 327 -1.41 -3.41 76.04
N GLU A 328 -1.51 -3.39 77.37
CA GLU A 328 -1.53 -2.17 78.20
C GLU A 328 -0.11 -1.74 78.60
N PRO A 329 0.08 -0.49 79.10
CA PRO A 329 1.37 0.19 79.02
C PRO A 329 2.26 0.01 80.26
N VAL A 330 3.57 0.22 80.08
CA VAL A 330 4.51 0.49 81.18
C VAL A 330 5.50 1.60 80.78
N THR A 331 5.39 2.74 81.45
CA THR A 331 6.45 3.75 81.66
C THR A 331 7.09 3.50 83.05
N PRO A 332 8.32 3.95 83.35
CA PRO A 332 8.77 5.35 83.27
C PRO A 332 9.88 5.64 82.25
#